data_AF-A0A0H3W656-F1
#
_entry.id   AF-A0A0H3W656-F1
#
_cell.length_a   1.000
_cell.length_b   1.000
_cell.length_c   1.000
_cell.angle_alpha   90.00
_cell.angle_beta   90.00
_cell.angle_gamma   90.00
#
_symmetry.space_group_name_H-M   'P 1'
#
loop_
_entity.id
_entity.type
_entity.pdbx_description
1 polymer ?
#
loop_
_entity_poly.entity_id
_entity_poly.type
_entity_poly.pdbx_seq_one_letter_code
_entity_poly.pdbx_strand_id
1 'polypeptide(L)'
;MMVPLIHEATETLLKNLKNYAETGESFDIHRCFGCLTMDVIASVAFGMHVDSQNNPKDPFVHYASKFFAFSVFSPVMFIFMTFPFLIGPLHGLMKYTDRSEANKFFTSCIQKLIKQRDELPPSQRRRDFLQMMLDVRSSKECVSLDHFDVVNQADEEVVLDGKTESGHKSKRIMTEDEIIGQAFLFLIAGHETSSNTLSFICYLLAIHQDCQKKVHREVDDFFSRHGSVDYSNIQQLKYLDMVVCEALRMYPPGFRYERAIEHDCVVNGQSLPKGATLEIA
;
A
#
# COMPACT_ATOMS: atom_id res chain seq x y z
N MET A 1 -4.20 15.07 9.32
CA MET A 1 -3.91 14.44 10.64
C MET A 1 -4.21 12.96 10.53
N MET A 2 -3.19 12.12 10.31
CA MET A 2 -3.33 10.66 10.16
C MET A 2 -3.06 9.92 11.48
N VAL A 3 -2.14 10.45 12.30
CA VAL A 3 -1.70 9.85 13.57
C VAL A 3 -2.87 9.44 14.50
N PRO A 4 -3.91 10.26 14.73
CA PRO A 4 -5.00 9.87 15.62
C PRO A 4 -5.78 8.63 15.15
N LEU A 5 -5.90 8.42 13.84
CA LEU A 5 -6.63 7.28 13.25
C LEU A 5 -5.82 6.00 13.38
N ILE A 6 -4.52 6.11 13.16
CA ILE A 6 -3.59 5.01 13.36
C ILE A 6 -3.61 4.61 14.84
N HIS A 7 -3.60 5.59 15.74
CA HIS A 7 -3.68 5.37 17.18
C HIS A 7 -4.99 4.67 17.58
N GLU A 8 -6.15 5.11 17.05
CA GLU A 8 -7.45 4.47 17.29
C GLU A 8 -7.48 3.00 16.85
N ALA A 9 -6.98 2.71 15.64
CA ALA A 9 -6.89 1.34 15.14
C ALA A 9 -5.92 0.47 15.98
N THR A 10 -4.81 1.07 16.44
CA THR A 10 -3.82 0.40 17.29
C THR A 10 -4.37 0.09 18.69
N GLU A 11 -5.13 1.01 19.29
CA GLU A 11 -5.80 0.78 20.58
C GLU A 11 -6.80 -0.37 20.51
N THR A 12 -7.53 -0.49 19.40
CA THR A 12 -8.42 -1.64 19.16
C THR A 12 -7.63 -2.95 19.08
N LEU A 13 -6.48 -2.93 18.40
CA LEU A 13 -5.61 -4.10 18.32
C LEU A 13 -5.09 -4.50 19.70
N LEU A 14 -4.60 -3.53 20.49
CA LEU A 14 -4.08 -3.78 21.83
C LEU A 14 -5.14 -4.38 22.77
N LYS A 15 -6.39 -3.93 22.68
CA LYS A 15 -7.51 -4.54 23.42
C LYS A 15 -7.72 -6.00 23.04
N ASN A 16 -7.69 -6.31 21.74
CA ASN A 16 -7.85 -7.67 21.26
C ASN A 16 -6.67 -8.58 21.65
N LEU A 17 -5.44 -8.07 21.56
CA LEU A 17 -4.24 -8.80 21.99
C LEU A 17 -4.20 -9.02 23.50
N LYS A 18 -4.72 -8.09 24.30
CA LYS A 18 -4.83 -8.25 25.76
C LYS A 18 -5.74 -9.43 26.13
N ASN A 19 -6.86 -9.61 25.42
CA ASN A 19 -7.73 -10.76 25.65
C ASN A 19 -6.99 -12.08 25.42
N TYR A 20 -6.20 -12.20 24.34
CA TYR A 20 -5.37 -13.38 24.10
C TYR A 20 -4.28 -13.58 25.15
N ALA A 21 -3.69 -12.50 25.66
CA ALA A 21 -2.69 -12.56 26.73
C ALA A 21 -3.31 -13.06 28.05
N GLU A 22 -4.57 -12.71 28.34
CA GLU A 22 -5.30 -13.15 29.53
C GLU A 22 -5.78 -14.61 29.42
N THR A 23 -6.20 -15.06 28.23
CA THR A 23 -6.62 -16.45 28.01
C THR A 23 -5.46 -17.41 27.84
N GLY A 24 -4.30 -16.92 27.40
CA GLY A 24 -3.14 -17.75 27.07
C GLY A 24 -3.32 -18.56 25.78
N GLU A 25 -4.34 -18.24 24.98
CA GLU A 25 -4.61 -18.94 23.72
C GLU A 25 -3.62 -18.52 22.62
N SER A 26 -3.22 -19.49 21.79
CA SER A 26 -2.47 -19.20 20.57
C SER A 26 -3.37 -18.50 19.55
N PHE A 27 -2.84 -17.50 18.87
CA PHE A 27 -3.57 -16.73 17.86
C PHE A 27 -2.71 -16.48 16.62
N ASP A 28 -3.37 -16.11 15.53
CA ASP A 28 -2.73 -15.75 14.27
C ASP A 28 -2.42 -14.24 14.24
N ILE A 29 -1.16 -13.89 14.45
CA ILE A 29 -0.70 -12.49 14.43
C ILE A 29 -0.79 -11.86 13.04
N HIS A 30 -0.67 -12.65 11.97
CA HIS A 30 -0.78 -12.15 10.59
C HIS A 30 -2.19 -11.67 10.31
N ARG A 31 -3.18 -12.45 10.72
CA ARG A 31 -4.59 -12.02 10.67
C ARG A 31 -4.84 -10.73 11.44
N CYS A 32 -4.28 -10.60 12.65
CA CYS A 32 -4.44 -9.40 13.46
C CYS A 32 -3.86 -8.15 12.78
N PHE A 33 -2.66 -8.24 12.21
CA PHE A 33 -2.05 -7.12 11.49
C PHE A 33 -2.73 -6.83 10.14
N GLY A 34 -3.27 -7.85 9.46
CA GLY A 34 -4.15 -7.67 8.30
C GLY A 34 -5.34 -6.78 8.64
N CYS A 35 -6.08 -7.11 9.70
CA CYS A 35 -7.19 -6.28 10.16
C CYS A 35 -6.74 -4.85 10.56
N LEU A 36 -5.63 -4.71 11.31
CA LEU A 36 -5.10 -3.39 11.67
C LEU A 36 -4.83 -2.53 10.43
N THR A 37 -4.09 -3.07 9.46
CA THR A 37 -3.69 -2.32 8.27
C THR A 37 -4.89 -1.98 7.38
N MET A 38 -5.92 -2.84 7.36
CA MET A 38 -7.19 -2.59 6.67
C MET A 38 -7.94 -1.41 7.28
N ASP A 39 -8.08 -1.37 8.61
CA ASP A 39 -8.77 -0.28 9.31
C ASP A 39 -8.01 1.04 9.14
N VAL A 40 -6.67 1.00 9.21
CA VAL A 40 -5.80 2.16 9.00
C VAL A 40 -5.95 2.72 7.59
N ILE A 41 -5.82 1.89 6.54
CA ILE A 41 -5.91 2.40 5.17
C ILE A 41 -7.33 2.87 4.83
N ALA A 42 -8.36 2.18 5.32
CA ALA A 42 -9.75 2.58 5.11
C ALA A 42 -10.05 3.97 5.72
N SER A 43 -9.56 4.20 6.94
CA SER A 43 -9.77 5.45 7.67
C SER A 43 -8.88 6.60 7.16
N VAL A 44 -7.61 6.33 6.86
CA VAL A 44 -6.64 7.34 6.42
C VAL A 44 -6.87 7.74 4.96
N ALA A 45 -7.06 6.78 4.04
CA ALA A 45 -7.16 7.07 2.61
C ALA A 45 -8.57 7.48 2.18
N PHE A 46 -9.61 6.84 2.75
CA PHE A 46 -11.00 7.02 2.30
C PHE A 46 -11.90 7.69 3.33
N GLY A 47 -11.38 7.95 4.53
CA GLY A 47 -12.17 8.49 5.62
C GLY A 47 -13.26 7.53 6.12
N MET A 48 -13.16 6.24 5.78
CA MET A 48 -14.13 5.21 6.17
C MET A 48 -13.72 4.56 7.48
N HIS A 49 -14.66 4.42 8.40
CA HIS A 49 -14.47 3.59 9.57
C HIS A 49 -14.83 2.14 9.22
N VAL A 50 -13.83 1.27 9.17
CA VAL A 50 -13.98 -0.18 9.02
C VAL A 50 -13.54 -0.79 10.35
N ASP A 51 -14.33 -1.71 10.89
CA ASP A 51 -14.02 -2.42 12.14
C ASP A 51 -13.68 -3.88 11.82
N SER A 52 -12.63 -4.07 11.01
CA SER A 52 -12.24 -5.40 10.55
C SER A 52 -11.69 -6.27 11.68
N GLN A 53 -11.20 -5.65 12.74
CA GLN A 53 -10.63 -6.31 13.90
C GLN A 53 -11.69 -7.03 14.75
N ASN A 54 -12.88 -6.44 14.91
CA ASN A 54 -13.98 -7.06 15.67
C ASN A 54 -15.03 -7.71 14.77
N ASN A 55 -15.12 -7.31 13.50
CA ASN A 55 -16.06 -7.86 12.53
C ASN A 55 -15.36 -8.45 11.29
N PRO A 56 -14.82 -9.68 11.39
CA PRO A 56 -14.15 -10.34 10.27
C PRO A 56 -15.11 -10.73 9.13
N LYS A 57 -16.43 -10.61 9.32
CA LYS A 57 -17.44 -10.84 8.29
C LYS A 57 -17.82 -9.56 7.55
N ASP A 58 -17.14 -8.45 7.82
CA ASP A 58 -17.39 -7.22 7.10
C ASP A 58 -17.18 -7.44 5.58
N PRO A 59 -18.14 -7.03 4.73
CA PRO A 59 -18.03 -7.20 3.28
C PRO A 59 -16.73 -6.62 2.71
N PHE A 60 -16.23 -5.52 3.27
CA PHE A 60 -15.00 -4.87 2.83
C PHE A 60 -13.79 -5.80 3.00
N VAL A 61 -13.67 -6.44 4.16
CA VAL A 61 -12.61 -7.40 4.48
C VAL A 61 -12.72 -8.65 3.60
N HIS A 62 -13.94 -9.16 3.42
CA HIS A 62 -14.20 -10.34 2.59
C HIS A 62 -13.80 -10.11 1.12
N TYR A 63 -14.22 -9.00 0.52
CA TYR A 63 -13.88 -8.69 -0.87
C TYR A 63 -12.42 -8.29 -1.05
N ALA A 64 -11.80 -7.64 -0.05
CA ALA A 64 -10.37 -7.37 -0.05
C ALA A 64 -9.56 -8.69 -0.03
N SER A 65 -9.83 -9.59 0.91
CA SER A 65 -9.14 -10.87 1.03
C SER A 65 -9.27 -11.75 -0.24
N LYS A 66 -10.45 -11.77 -0.87
CA LYS A 66 -10.67 -12.47 -2.14
C LYS A 66 -9.80 -11.95 -3.28
N PHE A 67 -9.51 -10.65 -3.30
CA PHE A 67 -8.64 -10.07 -4.33
C PHE A 67 -7.18 -10.52 -4.16
N PHE A 68 -6.71 -10.65 -2.92
CA PHE A 68 -5.34 -11.04 -2.58
C PHE A 68 -5.09 -12.56 -2.60
N ALA A 69 -6.14 -13.38 -2.66
CA ALA A 69 -6.01 -14.83 -2.87
C ALA A 69 -5.49 -15.19 -4.30
N PHE A 70 -4.68 -14.32 -4.91
CA PHE A 70 -4.08 -14.50 -6.21
C PHE A 70 -3.05 -15.63 -6.15
N SER A 71 -3.46 -16.81 -6.58
CA SER A 71 -2.55 -17.95 -6.72
C SER A 71 -1.74 -17.81 -8.00
N VAL A 72 -0.55 -17.18 -7.88
CA VAL A 72 0.44 -17.12 -8.98
C VAL A 72 0.88 -18.51 -9.45
N PHE A 73 0.80 -19.50 -8.56
CA PHE A 73 1.14 -20.90 -8.83
C PHE A 73 -0.07 -21.74 -9.27
N SER A 74 -1.19 -21.12 -9.62
CA SER A 74 -2.30 -21.87 -10.19
C SER A 74 -1.89 -22.51 -11.54
N PRO A 75 -2.25 -23.77 -11.82
CA PRO A 75 -1.93 -24.43 -13.08
C PRO A 75 -2.39 -23.63 -14.32
N VAL A 76 -3.44 -22.84 -14.15
CA VAL A 76 -3.99 -21.96 -15.19
C VAL A 76 -3.03 -20.82 -15.54
N MET A 77 -2.38 -20.20 -14.56
CA MET A 77 -1.40 -19.14 -14.80
C MET A 77 -0.17 -19.67 -15.54
N PHE A 78 0.25 -20.89 -15.22
CA PHE A 78 1.35 -21.57 -15.93
C PHE A 78 1.01 -21.83 -17.40
N ILE A 79 -0.22 -22.22 -17.71
CA ILE A 79 -0.70 -22.40 -19.10
C ILE A 79 -0.66 -21.08 -19.87
N PHE A 80 -1.04 -19.96 -19.24
CA PHE A 80 -1.00 -18.66 -19.91
C PHE A 80 0.42 -18.11 -20.11
N MET A 81 1.33 -18.37 -19.17
CA MET A 81 2.72 -17.97 -19.28
C MET A 81 3.46 -18.74 -20.39
N THR A 82 3.14 -20.03 -20.55
CA THR A 82 3.75 -20.90 -21.57
C THR A 82 3.11 -20.73 -22.96
N PHE A 83 1.80 -20.44 -23.01
CA PHE A 83 1.05 -20.33 -24.26
C PHE A 83 0.24 -19.02 -24.32
N PRO A 84 0.91 -17.86 -24.54
CA PRO A 84 0.24 -16.56 -24.56
C PRO A 84 -0.81 -16.43 -25.68
N PHE A 85 -0.72 -17.24 -26.74
CA PHE A 85 -1.72 -17.27 -27.81
C PHE A 85 -3.09 -17.80 -27.37
N LEU A 86 -3.15 -18.57 -26.28
CA LEU A 86 -4.41 -19.08 -25.72
C LEU A 86 -5.18 -18.02 -24.95
N ILE A 87 -4.52 -16.91 -24.55
CA ILE A 87 -5.15 -15.84 -23.78
C ILE A 87 -6.34 -15.25 -24.54
N GLY A 88 -6.17 -14.87 -25.81
CA GLY A 88 -7.24 -14.27 -26.63
C GLY A 88 -8.53 -15.11 -26.69
N PRO A 89 -8.50 -16.37 -27.15
CA PRO A 89 -9.69 -17.21 -27.28
C PRO A 89 -10.24 -17.74 -25.95
N LEU A 90 -9.40 -18.03 -24.94
CA LEU A 90 -9.88 -18.52 -23.63
C LEU A 90 -10.36 -17.41 -22.69
N HIS A 91 -9.99 -16.14 -22.93
CA HIS A 91 -10.39 -15.00 -22.09
C HIS A 91 -11.93 -14.89 -21.95
N GLY A 92 -12.68 -15.23 -23.01
CA GLY A 92 -14.15 -15.22 -22.99
C GLY A 92 -14.81 -16.40 -22.27
N LEU A 93 -14.11 -17.54 -22.15
CA LEU A 93 -14.62 -18.75 -21.48
C LEU A 93 -14.31 -18.74 -19.98
N MET A 94 -13.25 -18.04 -19.59
CA MET A 94 -12.84 -17.93 -18.19
C MET A 94 -13.77 -16.97 -17.44
N LYS A 95 -14.55 -17.54 -16.53
CA LYS A 95 -15.44 -16.82 -15.63
C LYS A 95 -14.62 -15.99 -14.62
N TYR A 96 -14.21 -14.77 -14.99
CA TYR A 96 -13.67 -13.72 -14.09
C TYR A 96 -14.70 -13.22 -13.05
N THR A 97 -15.71 -14.02 -12.73
CA THR A 97 -16.91 -13.62 -11.97
C THR A 97 -16.58 -13.09 -10.58
N ASP A 98 -15.63 -13.71 -9.87
CA ASP A 98 -15.32 -13.32 -8.49
C ASP A 98 -14.56 -11.98 -8.42
N ARG A 99 -13.66 -11.70 -9.39
CA ARG A 99 -13.01 -10.39 -9.55
C ARG A 99 -14.01 -9.30 -9.93
N SER A 100 -15.00 -9.64 -10.76
CA SER A 100 -16.07 -8.71 -11.13
C SER A 100 -16.90 -8.29 -9.92
N GLU A 101 -17.18 -9.19 -8.98
CA GLU A 101 -17.95 -8.87 -7.77
C GLU A 101 -17.18 -7.97 -6.81
N ALA A 102 -15.92 -8.29 -6.51
CA ALA A 102 -15.07 -7.43 -5.67
C ALA A 102 -14.89 -6.05 -6.30
N ASN A 103 -14.55 -5.97 -7.60
CA ASN A 103 -14.43 -4.70 -8.31
C ASN A 103 -15.74 -3.91 -8.26
N LYS A 104 -16.89 -4.53 -8.54
CA LYS A 104 -18.21 -3.88 -8.44
C LYS A 104 -18.49 -3.35 -7.04
N PHE A 105 -18.15 -4.09 -6.00
CA PHE A 105 -18.31 -3.65 -4.61
C PHE A 105 -17.45 -2.41 -4.32
N PHE A 106 -16.16 -2.44 -4.63
CA PHE A 106 -15.25 -1.31 -4.40
C PHE A 106 -15.63 -0.09 -5.23
N THR A 107 -15.93 -0.27 -6.52
CA THR A 107 -16.49 0.79 -7.40
C THR A 107 -17.73 1.41 -6.76
N SER A 108 -18.68 0.58 -6.30
CA SER A 108 -19.91 1.07 -5.68
C SER A 108 -19.65 1.83 -4.37
N CYS A 109 -18.70 1.39 -3.54
CA CYS A 109 -18.32 2.07 -2.31
C CYS A 109 -17.68 3.42 -2.61
N ILE A 110 -16.68 3.48 -3.49
CA ILE A 110 -16.02 4.73 -3.86
C ILE A 110 -17.02 5.69 -4.51
N GLN A 111 -17.89 5.22 -5.40
CA GLN A 111 -18.94 6.06 -6.00
C GLN A 111 -19.90 6.64 -4.96
N LYS A 112 -20.30 5.86 -3.95
CA LYS A 112 -21.11 6.36 -2.84
C LYS A 112 -20.37 7.42 -2.03
N LEU A 113 -19.08 7.21 -1.73
CA LEU A 113 -18.26 8.19 -1.02
C LEU A 113 -18.12 9.50 -1.81
N ILE A 114 -17.90 9.41 -3.12
CA ILE A 114 -17.81 10.60 -3.99
C ILE A 114 -19.13 11.38 -3.92
N LYS A 115 -20.27 10.71 -4.09
CA LYS A 115 -21.60 11.35 -4.01
C LYS A 115 -21.85 12.02 -2.65
N GLN A 116 -21.54 11.31 -1.57
CA GLN A 116 -21.68 11.86 -0.21
C GLN A 116 -20.82 13.11 0.00
N ARG A 117 -19.62 13.16 -0.58
CA ARG A 117 -18.72 14.32 -0.49
C ARG A 117 -19.18 15.49 -1.34
N ASP A 118 -19.77 15.22 -2.51
CA ASP A 118 -20.34 16.25 -3.37
C ASP A 118 -21.51 16.98 -2.69
N GLU A 119 -22.29 16.26 -1.88
CA GLU A 119 -23.39 16.82 -1.06
C GLU A 119 -22.90 17.67 0.13
N LEU A 120 -21.68 17.42 0.62
CA LEU A 120 -21.11 18.16 1.76
C LEU A 120 -20.46 19.48 1.33
N PRO A 121 -20.59 20.55 2.14
CA PRO A 121 -19.89 21.81 1.89
C PRO A 121 -18.37 21.62 2.01
N PRO A 122 -17.54 22.38 1.26
CA PRO A 122 -16.09 22.20 1.24
C PRO A 122 -15.40 22.25 2.61
N SER A 123 -15.94 23.03 3.55
CA SER A 123 -15.42 23.14 4.92
C SER A 123 -15.63 21.89 5.78
N GLN A 124 -16.58 21.02 5.42
CA GLN A 124 -16.89 19.78 6.13
C GLN A 124 -16.26 18.54 5.47
N ARG A 125 -15.64 18.71 4.29
CA ARG A 125 -14.96 17.61 3.60
C ARG A 125 -13.67 17.26 4.31
N ARG A 126 -13.51 15.97 4.64
CA ARG A 126 -12.28 15.45 5.21
C ARG A 126 -11.14 15.58 4.19
N ARG A 127 -10.01 16.11 4.62
CA ARG A 127 -8.77 16.13 3.82
C ARG A 127 -8.08 14.77 3.92
N ASP A 128 -8.36 13.90 2.96
CA ASP A 128 -7.78 12.57 2.82
C ASP A 128 -7.37 12.30 1.36
N PHE A 129 -6.84 11.12 1.09
CA PHE A 129 -6.36 10.74 -0.24
C PHE A 129 -7.46 10.83 -1.31
N LEU A 130 -8.66 10.33 -1.02
CA LEU A 130 -9.79 10.46 -1.94
C LEU A 130 -10.18 11.92 -2.20
N GLN A 131 -10.12 12.80 -1.18
CA GLN A 131 -10.43 14.21 -1.37
C GLN A 131 -9.37 14.89 -2.23
N MET A 132 -8.09 14.57 -2.05
CA MET A 132 -7.02 15.09 -2.90
C MET A 132 -7.24 14.71 -4.38
N MET A 133 -7.66 13.47 -4.65
CA MET A 133 -7.99 13.03 -6.01
C MET A 133 -9.20 13.79 -6.60
N LEU A 134 -10.21 14.08 -5.79
CA LEU A 134 -11.38 14.86 -6.22
C LEU A 134 -11.05 16.34 -6.44
N ASP A 135 -10.19 16.92 -5.60
CA ASP A 135 -9.74 18.30 -5.73
C ASP A 135 -8.95 18.46 -7.04
N VAL A 136 -8.04 17.52 -7.35
CA VAL A 136 -7.29 17.48 -8.63
C VAL A 136 -8.25 17.40 -9.83
N ARG A 137 -9.29 16.57 -9.75
CA ARG A 137 -10.33 16.48 -10.81
C ARG A 137 -11.01 17.84 -11.05
N SER A 138 -11.25 18.60 -9.99
CA SER A 138 -11.94 19.90 -10.05
C SER A 138 -11.02 21.07 -10.45
N SER A 139 -9.72 20.95 -10.15
CA SER A 139 -8.73 21.97 -10.46
C SER A 139 -8.40 21.98 -11.96
N LYS A 140 -8.43 23.16 -12.59
CA LYS A 140 -8.00 23.35 -13.99
C LYS A 140 -6.47 23.36 -14.15
N GLU A 141 -5.74 23.31 -13.04
CA GLU A 141 -4.28 23.28 -12.97
C GLU A 141 -3.82 21.82 -12.85
N CYS A 142 -3.07 21.37 -13.86
CA CYS A 142 -2.46 20.05 -13.87
C CYS A 142 -1.13 20.12 -13.09
N VAL A 143 -0.91 19.17 -12.20
CA VAL A 143 0.39 18.99 -11.53
C VAL A 143 1.37 18.49 -12.59
N SER A 144 2.43 19.26 -12.87
CA SER A 144 3.54 18.79 -13.70
C SER A 144 4.24 17.64 -13.00
N LEU A 145 4.49 16.54 -13.72
CA LEU A 145 5.22 15.36 -13.20
C LEU A 145 6.71 15.65 -12.90
N ASP A 146 7.20 16.84 -13.21
CA ASP A 146 8.58 17.30 -13.06
C ASP A 146 9.12 17.28 -11.59
N HIS A 147 8.33 16.85 -10.61
CA HIS A 147 8.69 16.84 -9.18
C HIS A 147 8.43 15.52 -8.44
N PHE A 148 8.15 14.42 -9.14
CA PHE A 148 7.90 13.11 -8.49
C PHE A 148 9.18 12.31 -8.18
N ASP A 149 10.34 12.73 -8.72
CA ASP A 149 11.65 12.09 -8.49
C ASP A 149 12.37 12.60 -7.22
N VAL A 150 11.79 12.38 -6.03
CA VAL A 150 12.46 12.71 -4.75
C VAL A 150 12.72 11.47 -3.89
N VAL A 151 13.29 10.42 -4.51
CA VAL A 151 13.83 9.27 -3.74
C VAL A 151 15.36 9.20 -3.80
N ASN A 152 16.03 9.91 -4.70
CA ASN A 152 17.50 9.94 -4.77
C ASN A 152 18.03 11.36 -4.68
N GLN A 153 18.09 11.94 -3.47
CA GLN A 153 19.10 12.97 -3.18
C GLN A 153 20.35 12.26 -2.63
N ALA A 154 21.05 11.59 -3.53
CA ALA A 154 22.45 11.23 -3.34
C ALA A 154 23.09 11.31 -4.73
N ASP A 155 23.81 12.41 -4.94
CA ASP A 155 24.83 12.66 -5.95
C ASP A 155 24.51 12.26 -7.41
N GLU A 156 24.06 13.23 -8.21
CA GLU A 156 24.51 13.34 -9.61
C GLU A 156 24.23 14.75 -10.17
N GLU A 157 25.30 15.55 -10.31
CA GLU A 157 25.30 16.73 -11.20
C GLU A 157 25.16 16.26 -12.64
N VAL A 158 23.94 16.22 -13.17
CA VAL A 158 23.72 16.11 -14.62
C VAL A 158 23.43 17.50 -15.18
N VAL A 159 24.45 18.09 -15.79
CA VAL A 159 24.33 19.28 -16.65
C VAL A 159 23.49 18.89 -17.87
N LEU A 160 22.23 19.32 -17.91
CA LEU A 160 21.40 19.20 -19.11
C LEU A 160 21.59 20.43 -20.00
N ASP A 161 22.31 20.22 -21.10
CA ASP A 161 22.44 21.14 -22.21
C ASP A 161 21.06 21.42 -22.85
N GLY A 162 20.81 22.68 -23.17
CA GLY A 162 19.49 23.19 -23.52
C GLY A 162 19.04 22.77 -24.91
N LYS A 163 18.03 21.90 -24.97
CA LYS A 163 17.06 21.86 -26.08
C LYS A 163 15.65 21.63 -25.56
N THR A 164 14.91 22.73 -25.43
CA THR A 164 13.46 22.76 -25.22
C THR A 164 12.75 22.24 -26.46
N GLU A 165 12.48 20.95 -26.53
CA GLU A 165 11.47 20.42 -27.45
C GLU A 165 10.08 20.60 -26.83
N SER A 166 9.27 21.42 -27.51
CA SER A 166 7.86 21.69 -27.23
C SER A 166 7.02 20.42 -27.46
N GLY A 167 7.06 19.48 -26.52
CA GLY A 167 6.13 18.35 -26.43
C GLY A 167 4.78 18.78 -25.85
N HIS A 168 3.69 18.40 -26.50
CA HIS A 168 2.31 18.62 -26.07
C HIS A 168 2.09 18.29 -24.59
N LYS A 169 2.01 19.30 -23.72
CA LYS A 169 1.58 19.15 -22.32
C LYS A 169 0.08 18.84 -22.31
N SER A 170 -0.27 17.56 -22.39
CA SER A 170 -1.66 17.13 -22.28
C SER A 170 -2.15 17.40 -20.85
N LYS A 171 -2.96 18.45 -20.71
CA LYS A 171 -3.74 18.71 -19.49
C LYS A 171 -4.80 17.61 -19.37
N ARG A 172 -4.46 16.49 -18.72
CA ARG A 172 -5.40 15.39 -18.50
C ARG A 172 -6.03 15.51 -17.12
N ILE A 173 -7.35 15.68 -17.09
CA ILE A 173 -8.16 15.54 -15.88
C ILE A 173 -8.30 14.05 -15.59
N MET A 174 -8.13 13.64 -14.33
CA MET A 174 -8.30 12.25 -13.93
C MET A 174 -9.77 11.83 -14.06
N THR A 175 -10.02 10.71 -14.75
CA THR A 175 -11.38 10.17 -14.92
C THR A 175 -11.87 9.55 -13.62
N GLU A 176 -13.19 9.33 -13.50
CA GLU A 176 -13.76 8.61 -12.35
C GLU A 176 -13.21 7.18 -12.25
N ASP A 177 -13.05 6.49 -13.38
CA ASP A 177 -12.47 5.15 -13.43
C ASP A 177 -11.00 5.15 -12.97
N GLU A 178 -10.23 6.19 -13.31
CA GLU A 178 -8.85 6.37 -12.83
C GLU A 178 -8.82 6.64 -11.31
N ILE A 179 -9.72 7.47 -10.78
CA ILE A 179 -9.85 7.71 -9.32
C ILE A 179 -10.15 6.39 -8.60
N ILE A 180 -11.09 5.60 -9.11
CA ILE A 180 -11.47 4.31 -8.53
C ILE A 180 -10.30 3.33 -8.61
N GLY A 181 -9.59 3.29 -9.74
CA GLY A 181 -8.39 2.47 -9.92
C GLY A 181 -7.28 2.83 -8.93
N GLN A 182 -7.00 4.12 -8.74
CA GLN A 182 -5.99 4.61 -7.80
C GLN A 182 -6.38 4.35 -6.35
N ALA A 183 -7.65 4.58 -5.98
CA ALA A 183 -8.18 4.21 -4.67
C ALA A 183 -7.96 2.72 -4.39
N PHE A 184 -8.29 1.87 -5.36
CA PHE A 184 -8.13 0.45 -5.20
C PHE A 184 -6.65 0.02 -5.08
N LEU A 185 -5.76 0.59 -5.90
CA LEU A 185 -4.33 0.34 -5.82
C LEU A 185 -3.74 0.73 -4.46
N PHE A 186 -4.13 1.89 -3.91
CA PHE A 186 -3.70 2.33 -2.58
C PHE A 186 -4.16 1.40 -1.46
N LEU A 187 -5.40 0.91 -1.54
CA LEU A 187 -5.94 -0.07 -0.58
C LEU A 187 -5.09 -1.35 -0.57
N ILE A 188 -4.76 -1.85 -1.76
CA ILE A 188 -3.96 -3.05 -1.97
C ILE A 188 -2.53 -2.88 -1.47
N ALA A 189 -1.86 -1.86 -1.98
CA ALA A 189 -0.47 -1.61 -1.67
C ALA A 189 -0.27 -1.37 -0.17
N GLY A 190 -1.20 -0.67 0.50
CA GLY A 190 -1.09 -0.33 1.92
C GLY A 190 -1.39 -1.49 2.87
N HIS A 191 -2.31 -2.39 2.52
CA HIS A 191 -2.77 -3.48 3.40
C HIS A 191 -1.77 -4.64 3.45
N GLU A 192 -1.50 -5.29 2.30
CA GLU A 192 -0.81 -6.58 2.29
C GLU A 192 0.69 -6.44 2.60
N THR A 193 1.34 -5.39 2.09
CA THR A 193 2.76 -5.14 2.33
C THR A 193 3.06 -4.83 3.79
N SER A 194 2.25 -3.97 4.41
CA SER A 194 2.40 -3.56 5.80
C SER A 194 2.09 -4.70 6.77
N SER A 195 1.03 -5.48 6.52
CA SER A 195 0.66 -6.61 7.38
C SER A 195 1.76 -7.68 7.38
N ASN A 196 2.26 -8.05 6.19
CA ASN A 196 3.38 -9.00 6.08
C ASN A 196 4.64 -8.49 6.81
N THR A 197 4.98 -7.21 6.64
CA THR A 197 6.14 -6.59 7.30
C THR A 197 6.01 -6.67 8.83
N LEU A 198 4.85 -6.27 9.38
CA LEU A 198 4.58 -6.32 10.81
C LEU A 198 4.61 -7.75 11.35
N SER A 199 4.08 -8.72 10.61
CA SER A 199 4.14 -10.14 10.98
C SER A 199 5.57 -10.66 11.03
N PHE A 200 6.40 -10.35 10.04
CA PHE A 200 7.81 -10.76 10.04
C PHE A 200 8.60 -10.07 11.15
N ILE A 201 8.35 -8.79 11.44
CA ILE A 201 8.95 -8.10 12.59
C ILE A 201 8.60 -8.83 13.89
N CYS A 202 7.31 -9.13 14.11
CA CYS A 202 6.86 -9.81 15.33
C CYS A 202 7.48 -11.21 15.46
N TYR A 203 7.50 -11.98 14.37
CA TYR A 203 8.17 -13.29 14.32
C TYR A 203 9.67 -13.19 14.64
N LEU A 204 10.39 -12.27 13.99
CA LEU A 204 11.81 -12.06 14.19
C LEU A 204 12.13 -11.66 15.63
N LEU A 205 11.34 -10.77 16.24
CA LEU A 205 11.50 -10.39 17.65
C LEU A 205 11.20 -11.55 18.60
N ALA A 206 10.19 -12.37 18.30
CA ALA A 206 9.86 -13.55 19.11
C ALA A 206 11.01 -14.57 19.16
N ILE A 207 11.74 -14.76 18.05
CA ILE A 207 12.87 -15.71 17.98
C ILE A 207 14.23 -15.08 18.36
N HIS A 208 14.35 -13.74 18.39
CA HIS A 208 15.56 -13.01 18.81
C HIS A 208 15.29 -12.17 20.07
N GLN A 209 15.29 -12.86 21.21
CA GLN A 209 14.91 -12.28 22.51
C GLN A 209 15.82 -11.14 23.00
N ASP A 210 17.09 -11.13 22.59
CA ASP A 210 18.03 -10.05 22.87
C ASP A 210 17.66 -8.77 22.09
N CYS A 211 17.31 -8.89 20.81
CA CYS A 211 16.78 -7.79 19.99
C CYS A 211 15.45 -7.28 20.57
N GLN A 212 14.53 -8.17 20.95
CA GLN A 212 13.25 -7.81 21.56
C GLN A 212 13.44 -7.00 22.85
N LYS A 213 14.31 -7.45 23.76
CA LYS A 213 14.62 -6.72 24.99
C LYS A 213 15.24 -5.35 24.71
N LYS A 214 16.07 -5.25 23.68
CA LYS A 214 16.73 -3.99 23.32
C LYS A 214 15.74 -2.97 22.74
N VAL A 215 14.85 -3.36 21.84
CA VAL A 215 13.82 -2.46 21.30
C VAL A 215 12.80 -2.06 22.36
N HIS A 216 12.40 -2.98 23.26
CA HIS A 216 11.53 -2.63 24.39
C HIS A 216 12.17 -1.56 25.29
N ARG A 217 13.45 -1.69 25.64
CA ARG A 217 14.15 -0.64 26.42
C ARG A 217 14.16 0.70 25.72
N GLU A 218 14.41 0.74 24.42
CA GLU A 218 14.37 2.00 23.66
C GLU A 218 12.98 2.63 23.70
N VAL A 219 11.92 1.82 23.57
CA VAL A 219 10.52 2.27 23.64
C VAL A 219 10.16 2.76 25.05
N ASP A 220 10.56 2.05 26.11
CA ASP A 220 10.34 2.47 27.50
C ASP A 220 11.07 3.79 27.80
N ASP A 221 12.35 3.90 27.39
CA ASP A 221 13.14 5.12 27.53
C ASP A 221 12.56 6.28 26.71
N PHE A 222 11.95 5.99 25.57
CA PHE A 222 11.23 6.97 24.77
C PHE A 222 9.99 7.48 25.51
N PHE A 223 9.12 6.60 26.02
CA PHE A 223 7.91 7.00 26.73
C PHE A 223 8.18 7.66 28.09
N SER A 224 9.32 7.38 28.73
CA SER A 224 9.74 8.11 29.94
C SER A 224 10.09 9.58 29.65
N ARG A 225 10.54 9.89 28.42
CA ARG A 225 10.87 11.24 27.95
C ARG A 225 9.70 11.93 27.28
N HIS A 226 8.85 11.16 26.60
CA HIS A 226 7.74 11.63 25.77
C HIS A 226 6.44 11.00 26.27
N GLY A 227 5.49 11.80 26.77
CA GLY A 227 4.22 11.27 27.27
C GLY A 227 3.31 10.64 26.21
N SER A 228 3.51 10.95 24.93
CA SER A 228 2.75 10.37 23.80
C SER A 228 3.58 10.37 22.51
N VAL A 229 3.23 9.48 21.58
CA VAL A 229 3.84 9.41 20.25
C VAL A 229 3.16 10.40 19.29
N ASP A 230 3.96 11.11 18.50
CA ASP A 230 3.52 11.94 17.38
C ASP A 230 4.45 11.78 16.16
N TYR A 231 4.13 12.48 15.07
CA TYR A 231 4.89 12.40 13.82
C TYR A 231 6.36 12.87 13.94
N SER A 232 6.62 13.84 14.81
CA SER A 232 7.93 14.46 14.96
C SER A 232 8.85 13.68 15.90
N ASN A 233 8.29 13.09 16.95
CA ASN A 233 9.08 12.41 17.97
C ASN A 233 9.36 10.93 17.65
N ILE A 234 8.50 10.26 16.87
CA ILE A 234 8.67 8.83 16.54
C ILE A 234 9.99 8.53 15.82
N GLN A 235 10.53 9.51 15.09
CA GLN A 235 11.81 9.42 14.37
C GLN A 235 13.02 9.28 15.31
N GLN A 236 12.85 9.48 16.62
CA GLN A 236 13.91 9.28 17.60
C GLN A 236 14.15 7.81 17.97
N LEU A 237 13.24 6.89 17.60
CA LEU A 237 13.34 5.46 17.86
C LEU A 237 14.25 4.78 16.84
N LYS A 238 15.56 4.98 17.00
CA LYS A 238 16.58 4.54 16.02
C LYS A 238 16.70 3.02 15.93
N TYR A 239 16.64 2.31 17.05
CA TYR A 239 16.76 0.87 17.06
C TYR A 239 15.48 0.19 16.54
N LEU A 240 14.31 0.76 16.82
CA LEU A 240 13.06 0.35 16.15
C LEU A 240 13.17 0.50 14.62
N ASP A 241 13.69 1.62 14.12
CA ASP A 241 13.93 1.81 12.69
C ASP A 241 14.88 0.74 12.12
N MET A 242 15.98 0.44 12.83
CA MET A 242 16.87 -0.66 12.47
C MET A 242 16.17 -2.02 12.42
N VAL A 243 15.26 -2.31 13.36
CA VAL A 243 14.46 -3.56 13.36
C VAL A 243 13.57 -3.63 12.11
N VAL A 244 12.91 -2.52 11.75
CA VAL A 244 12.07 -2.45 10.54
C VAL A 244 12.92 -2.65 9.29
N CYS A 245 14.06 -1.94 9.18
CA CYS A 245 14.97 -2.07 8.04
C CYS A 245 15.50 -3.50 7.90
N GLU A 246 15.88 -4.16 8.99
CA GLU A 246 16.41 -5.53 8.94
C GLU A 246 15.32 -6.54 8.57
N ALA A 247 14.09 -6.36 9.04
CA ALA A 247 12.96 -7.19 8.61
C ALA A 247 12.68 -7.03 7.12
N LEU A 248 12.69 -5.80 6.59
CA LEU A 248 12.52 -5.53 5.15
C LEU A 248 13.70 -6.05 4.32
N ARG A 249 14.93 -6.04 4.86
CA ARG A 249 16.11 -6.63 4.20
C ARG A 249 15.99 -8.15 4.08
N MET A 250 15.48 -8.82 5.11
CA MET A 250 15.34 -10.28 5.15
C MET A 250 14.10 -10.78 4.40
N TYR A 251 12.98 -10.06 4.54
CA TYR A 251 11.67 -10.44 4.02
C TYR A 251 10.99 -9.25 3.32
N PRO A 252 11.54 -8.76 2.19
CA PRO A 252 10.93 -7.67 1.46
C PRO A 252 9.58 -8.12 0.88
N PRO A 253 8.45 -7.44 1.19
CA PRO A 253 7.16 -7.79 0.58
C PRO A 253 7.17 -7.66 -0.95
N GLY A 254 7.93 -6.69 -1.48
CA GLY A 254 8.23 -6.56 -2.90
C GLY A 254 9.61 -7.13 -3.23
N PHE A 255 9.67 -8.34 -3.75
CA PHE A 255 10.94 -9.03 -4.06
C PHE A 255 11.34 -8.97 -5.53
N ARG A 256 10.48 -8.42 -6.40
CA ARG A 256 10.76 -8.31 -7.84
C ARG A 256 10.19 -7.00 -8.37
N TYR A 257 11.01 -6.29 -9.14
CA TYR A 257 10.63 -5.07 -9.83
C TYR A 257 10.89 -5.22 -11.32
N GLU A 258 9.89 -4.88 -12.13
CA GLU A 258 10.00 -4.95 -13.59
C GLU A 258 10.27 -3.55 -14.16
N ARG A 259 11.06 -3.50 -15.23
CA ARG A 259 11.29 -2.32 -16.06
C ARG A 259 11.13 -2.69 -17.53
N ALA A 260 10.35 -1.91 -18.27
CA ALA A 260 10.24 -2.06 -19.72
C ALA A 260 11.33 -1.24 -20.42
N ILE A 261 12.05 -1.85 -21.35
CA ILE A 261 13.10 -1.17 -22.13
C ILE A 261 12.44 -0.43 -23.30
N GLU A 262 12.34 0.89 -23.21
CA GLU A 262 11.66 1.72 -24.21
C GLU A 262 12.48 1.95 -25.49
N HIS A 263 13.81 1.91 -25.37
CA HIS A 263 14.78 2.10 -26.44
C HIS A 263 16.01 1.21 -26.21
N ASP A 264 16.66 0.80 -27.31
CA ASP A 264 17.90 0.03 -27.23
C ASP A 264 18.92 0.81 -26.39
N CYS A 265 19.45 0.20 -25.33
CA CYS A 265 20.39 0.84 -24.42
C CYS A 265 21.49 -0.12 -23.97
N VAL A 266 22.56 0.43 -23.37
CA VAL A 266 23.66 -0.36 -22.82
C VAL A 266 23.80 -0.02 -21.34
N VAL A 267 23.71 -1.03 -20.48
CA VAL A 267 23.90 -0.89 -19.03
C VAL A 267 25.03 -1.83 -18.60
N ASN A 268 26.08 -1.28 -17.98
CA ASN A 268 27.28 -2.03 -17.58
C ASN A 268 27.88 -2.90 -18.70
N GLY A 269 27.88 -2.39 -19.93
CA GLY A 269 28.39 -3.10 -21.11
C GLY A 269 27.45 -4.17 -21.69
N GLN A 270 26.26 -4.37 -21.12
CA GLN A 270 25.24 -5.28 -21.65
C GLN A 270 24.24 -4.53 -22.51
N SER A 271 24.02 -5.01 -23.74
CA SER A 271 23.01 -4.45 -24.65
C SER A 271 21.62 -4.95 -24.26
N LEU A 272 20.72 -4.01 -23.97
CA LEU A 272 19.32 -4.26 -23.65
C LEU A 272 18.46 -3.79 -24.84
N PRO A 273 17.80 -4.70 -25.57
CA PRO A 273 16.99 -4.34 -26.71
C PRO A 273 15.64 -3.75 -26.30
N LYS A 274 15.13 -2.84 -27.11
CA LYS A 274 13.78 -2.29 -27.01
C LYS A 274 12.73 -3.39 -26.96
N GLY A 275 11.77 -3.23 -26.06
CA GLY A 275 10.68 -4.17 -25.85
C GLY A 275 11.02 -5.35 -24.95
N ALA A 276 12.27 -5.46 -24.47
CA ALA A 276 12.60 -6.40 -23.40
C ALA A 276 12.04 -5.92 -22.05
N THR A 277 11.77 -6.88 -21.16
CA THR A 277 11.48 -6.64 -19.74
C THR A 277 12.73 -6.98 -18.93
N LEU A 278 13.24 -6.01 -18.17
CA LEU A 278 14.30 -6.19 -17.20
C LEU A 278 13.68 -6.44 -15.83
N GLU A 279 13.98 -7.60 -15.25
CA GLU A 279 13.61 -7.93 -13.86
C GLU A 279 14.76 -7.62 -12.91
N ILE A 280 14.45 -6.92 -11.81
CA ILE A 280 15.37 -6.61 -10.71
C ILE A 280 14.87 -7.37 -9.49
N ALA A 281 15.71 -8.24 -8.93
CA ALA A 281 15.43 -9.07 -7.76
C ALA A 281 16.57 -8.97 -6.75
#